data_AF-A0A7E6EIN7-F1
#
_entry.id   AF-A0A7E6EIN7-F1
#
_cell.length_a   1.000
_cell.length_b   1.000
_cell.length_c   1.000
_cell.angle_alpha   90.00
_cell.angle_beta   90.00
_cell.angle_gamma   90.00
#
_symmetry.space_group_name_H-M   'P 1'
#
loop_
_entity.id
_entity.type
_entity.pdbx_description
1 polymer ?
#
loop_
_entity_poly.entity_id
_entity_poly.type
_entity_poly.pdbx_seq_one_letter_code
_entity_poly.pdbx_strand_id
1 'polypeptide(L)'
;MARVMVCGATESPIDPITIAGFGRAKALAMRYNDSPQKASRPFDKARAGFVMSEGAGIVVLEDYEHAISRRAPIYAEILGYGLSADAYHVTSPNPDSSGGLKCMKSALAEGQIHPSQIGYVNCHATSTPAGDQIENGAVKKMFESHSKNLQISSFKGSIGHMLGAAGSAEFALSMVSCKRGIIPPSINIDNLDDDFDLNYVPNESQVWKWSHNERRYGIKNSFGFGGTNSSICFASIDQL
;
A
#
# COMPACT_ATOMS: atom_id res chain seq x y z
N MET A 1 20.59 -18.73 -8.64
CA MET A 1 19.90 -17.55 -8.07
C MET A 1 20.58 -17.17 -6.76
N ALA A 2 20.49 -15.90 -6.36
CA ALA A 2 21.01 -15.46 -5.07
C ALA A 2 20.17 -16.04 -3.92
N ARG A 3 20.81 -16.49 -2.84
CA ARG A 3 20.12 -16.98 -1.63
C ARG A 3 19.65 -15.86 -0.71
N VAL A 4 20.30 -14.69 -0.80
CA VAL A 4 20.01 -13.50 -0.01
C VAL A 4 20.07 -12.29 -0.93
N MET A 5 19.12 -11.38 -0.79
CA MET A 5 19.04 -10.13 -1.55
C MET A 5 18.77 -8.97 -0.59
N VAL A 6 19.48 -7.86 -0.79
CA VAL A 6 19.14 -6.59 -0.16
C VAL A 6 18.27 -5.82 -1.13
N CYS A 7 17.04 -5.50 -0.70
CA CYS A 7 16.05 -4.85 -1.54
C CYS A 7 15.51 -3.61 -0.84
N GLY A 8 15.32 -2.53 -1.57
CA GLY A 8 14.75 -1.32 -1.02
C GLY A 8 15.09 -0.08 -1.81
N ALA A 9 14.72 1.06 -1.24
CA ALA A 9 14.91 2.36 -1.83
C ALA A 9 15.03 3.42 -0.72
N THR A 10 15.62 4.55 -1.09
CA THR A 10 15.68 5.77 -0.30
C THR A 10 15.30 6.94 -1.18
N GLU A 11 14.74 7.97 -0.58
CA GLU A 11 14.28 9.17 -1.27
C GLU A 11 14.47 10.39 -0.36
N SER A 12 14.93 11.49 -0.94
CA SER A 12 15.08 12.80 -0.30
C SER A 12 14.66 13.88 -1.31
N PRO A 13 13.36 14.02 -1.59
CA PRO A 13 12.87 14.79 -2.72
C PRO A 13 12.43 16.20 -2.31
N ILE A 14 12.71 16.65 -1.07
CA ILE A 14 12.29 17.97 -0.60
C ILE A 14 13.30 19.01 -1.07
N ASP A 15 13.13 19.41 -2.32
CA ASP A 15 13.87 20.50 -2.94
C ASP A 15 12.93 21.46 -3.70
N PRO A 16 13.35 22.71 -3.98
CA PRO A 16 12.50 23.70 -4.62
C PRO A 16 11.95 23.25 -5.98
N ILE A 17 12.70 22.49 -6.78
CA ILE A 17 12.30 22.06 -8.11
C ILE A 17 11.22 20.98 -7.98
N THR A 18 11.44 20.00 -7.12
CA THR A 18 10.48 18.89 -6.95
C THR A 18 9.17 19.39 -6.34
N ILE A 19 9.22 20.27 -5.33
CA ILE A 19 8.03 20.91 -4.76
C ILE A 19 7.31 21.76 -5.81
N ALA A 20 8.03 22.57 -6.60
CA ALA A 20 7.42 23.37 -7.66
C ALA A 20 6.78 22.47 -8.75
N GLY A 21 7.44 21.39 -9.14
CA GLY A 21 6.96 20.45 -10.15
C GLY A 21 5.65 19.79 -9.74
N PHE A 22 5.60 19.16 -8.57
CA PHE A 22 4.39 18.52 -8.06
C PHE A 22 3.30 19.53 -7.67
N GLY A 23 3.67 20.72 -7.23
CA GLY A 23 2.75 21.83 -7.00
C GLY A 23 2.07 22.28 -8.30
N ARG A 24 2.82 22.39 -9.41
CA ARG A 24 2.27 22.72 -10.73
C ARG A 24 1.41 21.60 -11.31
N ALA A 25 1.76 20.34 -11.02
CA ALA A 25 0.93 19.18 -11.36
C ALA A 25 -0.36 19.07 -10.51
N LYS A 26 -0.53 19.93 -9.50
CA LYS A 26 -1.64 19.90 -8.53
C LYS A 26 -1.75 18.57 -7.79
N ALA A 27 -0.62 17.92 -7.54
CA ALA A 27 -0.57 16.63 -6.86
C ALA A 27 -0.31 16.78 -5.35
N LEU A 28 0.31 17.88 -4.93
CA LEU A 28 0.55 18.20 -3.52
C LEU A 28 -0.73 18.65 -2.82
N ALA A 29 -0.84 18.36 -1.53
CA ALA A 29 -1.83 18.96 -0.65
C ALA A 29 -1.61 20.47 -0.60
N MET A 30 -2.53 21.24 -1.20
CA MET A 30 -2.50 22.72 -1.18
C MET A 30 -3.48 23.30 -0.14
N ARG A 31 -4.17 22.44 0.61
CA ARG A 31 -5.07 22.78 1.72
C ARG A 31 -4.39 22.41 3.04
N TYR A 32 -4.94 22.89 4.16
CA TYR A 32 -4.44 22.62 5.51
C TYR A 32 -3.08 23.25 5.83
N ASN A 33 -2.72 24.36 5.18
CA ASN A 33 -1.47 25.09 5.50
C ASN A 33 -1.42 25.54 6.98
N ASP A 34 -2.57 25.91 7.55
CA ASP A 34 -2.69 26.28 8.98
C ASP A 34 -2.81 25.06 9.92
N SER A 35 -2.91 23.84 9.37
CA SER A 35 -3.03 22.59 10.13
C SER A 35 -2.33 21.43 9.40
N PRO A 36 -1.00 21.52 9.15
CA PRO A 36 -0.29 20.63 8.23
C PRO A 36 -0.32 19.15 8.66
N GLN A 37 -0.50 18.86 9.95
CA GLN A 37 -0.65 17.50 10.48
C GLN A 37 -1.91 16.79 9.95
N LYS A 38 -2.89 17.55 9.44
CA LYS A 38 -4.14 17.04 8.85
C LYS A 38 -4.08 16.90 7.33
N ALA A 39 -3.00 17.35 6.69
CA ALA A 39 -2.94 17.52 5.24
C ALA A 39 -2.87 16.18 4.48
N SER A 40 -2.11 15.21 5.00
CA SER A 40 -2.09 13.85 4.44
C SER A 40 -3.23 13.04 5.05
N ARG A 41 -4.26 12.77 4.26
CA ARG A 41 -5.54 12.20 4.70
C ARG A 41 -6.08 11.21 3.67
N PRO A 42 -5.46 10.02 3.54
CA PRO A 42 -5.91 9.02 2.58
C PRO A 42 -7.35 8.61 2.88
N PHE A 43 -8.14 8.37 1.84
CA PHE A 43 -9.56 7.97 1.87
C PHE A 43 -10.55 9.02 2.41
N ASP A 44 -10.10 10.05 3.13
CA ASP A 44 -10.96 11.10 3.66
C ASP A 44 -11.63 11.90 2.52
N LYS A 45 -12.88 12.28 2.72
CA LYS A 45 -13.69 13.07 1.78
C LYS A 45 -13.04 14.40 1.41
N ALA A 46 -12.29 15.02 2.33
CA ALA A 46 -11.66 16.30 2.11
C ALA A 46 -10.19 16.20 1.65
N ARG A 47 -9.73 15.01 1.25
CA ARG A 47 -8.40 14.78 0.67
C ARG A 47 -8.12 15.69 -0.54
N ALA A 48 -6.89 16.20 -0.63
CA ALA A 48 -6.57 17.31 -1.52
C ALA A 48 -5.18 17.21 -2.19
N GLY A 49 -4.58 16.03 -2.18
CA GLY A 49 -3.21 15.79 -2.66
C GLY A 49 -2.34 15.18 -1.57
N PHE A 50 -1.15 14.73 -1.94
CA PHE A 50 -0.22 14.10 -1.02
C PHE A 50 0.66 15.13 -0.30
N VAL A 51 1.15 14.77 0.88
CA VAL A 51 2.25 15.49 1.56
C VAL A 51 3.55 14.77 1.22
N MET A 52 4.52 15.49 0.67
CA MET A 52 5.83 14.92 0.32
C MET A 52 6.63 14.59 1.59
N SER A 53 7.39 13.50 1.56
CA SER A 53 8.28 13.13 2.65
C SER A 53 9.58 12.49 2.15
N GLU A 54 10.52 12.33 3.07
CA GLU A 54 11.82 11.70 2.86
C GLU A 54 11.93 10.43 3.69
N GLY A 55 12.77 9.49 3.27
CA GLY A 55 13.04 8.31 4.05
C GLY A 55 13.70 7.19 3.28
N ALA A 56 13.82 6.05 3.95
CA ALA A 56 14.33 4.83 3.37
C ALA A 56 13.60 3.63 3.94
N GLY A 57 13.46 2.60 3.11
CA GLY A 57 12.98 1.28 3.52
C GLY A 57 13.84 0.22 2.87
N ILE A 58 14.54 -0.57 3.67
CA ILE A 58 15.40 -1.65 3.22
C ILE A 58 14.94 -2.95 3.90
N VAL A 59 14.82 -4.01 3.13
CA VAL A 59 14.53 -5.37 3.59
C VAL A 59 15.60 -6.33 3.08
N VAL A 60 15.80 -7.41 3.84
CA VAL A 60 16.59 -8.55 3.41
C VAL A 60 15.63 -9.65 3.02
N LEU A 61 15.66 -10.02 1.74
CA LEU A 61 14.92 -11.17 1.23
C LEU A 61 15.85 -12.37 1.21
N GLU A 62 15.30 -13.53 1.52
CA GLU A 62 16.07 -14.76 1.65
C GLU A 62 15.22 -15.94 1.16
N ASP A 63 15.89 -16.91 0.56
CA ASP A 63 15.28 -18.21 0.27
C ASP A 63 14.74 -18.84 1.56
N TYR A 64 13.50 -19.33 1.53
CA TYR A 64 12.79 -19.76 2.74
C TYR A 64 13.53 -20.86 3.48
N GLU A 65 13.94 -21.92 2.76
CA GLU A 65 14.67 -23.05 3.34
C GLU A 65 16.02 -22.61 3.91
N HIS A 66 16.71 -21.70 3.24
CA HIS A 66 17.94 -21.11 3.76
C HIS A 66 17.70 -20.34 5.06
N ALA A 67 16.67 -19.48 5.12
CA ALA A 67 16.30 -18.75 6.33
C ALA A 67 15.94 -19.67 7.50
N ILE A 68 15.19 -20.76 7.24
CA ILE A 68 14.85 -21.78 8.24
C ILE A 68 16.12 -22.48 8.75
N SER A 69 17.00 -22.93 7.85
CA SER A 69 18.19 -23.71 8.21
C SER A 69 19.11 -22.99 9.20
N ARG A 70 19.18 -21.65 9.08
CA ARG A 70 19.98 -20.79 9.97
C ARG A 70 19.18 -20.15 11.11
N ARG A 71 17.90 -20.51 11.27
CA ARG A 71 16.97 -19.99 12.29
C ARG A 71 16.86 -18.46 12.27
N ALA A 72 16.72 -17.88 11.08
CA ALA A 72 16.55 -16.45 10.91
C ALA A 72 15.23 -15.96 11.53
N PRO A 73 15.17 -14.75 12.10
CA PRO A 73 13.90 -14.14 12.49
C PRO A 73 13.13 -13.71 11.24
N ILE A 74 12.05 -14.42 10.92
CA ILE A 74 11.22 -14.10 9.74
C ILE A 74 10.07 -13.18 10.15
N TYR A 75 9.73 -12.23 9.26
CA TYR A 75 8.62 -11.30 9.45
C TYR A 75 7.36 -11.75 8.72
N ALA A 76 7.52 -12.18 7.48
CA ALA A 76 6.47 -12.67 6.62
C ALA A 76 7.11 -13.39 5.41
N GLU A 77 6.29 -14.13 4.69
CA GLU A 77 6.64 -14.76 3.41
C GLU A 77 6.10 -13.91 2.27
N ILE A 78 6.90 -13.73 1.20
CA ILE A 78 6.42 -13.18 -0.07
C ILE A 78 5.90 -14.34 -0.91
N LEU A 79 4.61 -14.30 -1.25
CA LEU A 79 3.96 -15.37 -2.00
C LEU A 79 3.98 -15.11 -3.50
N GLY A 80 3.84 -13.85 -3.90
CA GLY A 80 3.79 -13.47 -5.31
C GLY A 80 3.82 -11.97 -5.50
N TYR A 81 4.06 -11.54 -6.73
CA TYR A 81 4.07 -10.13 -7.11
C TYR A 81 3.39 -9.94 -8.45
N GLY A 82 2.90 -8.73 -8.68
CA GLY A 82 2.27 -8.32 -9.92
C GLY A 82 2.79 -6.97 -10.34
N LEU A 83 2.93 -6.78 -11.63
CA LEU A 83 3.31 -5.53 -12.27
C LEU A 83 2.32 -5.23 -13.39
N SER A 84 1.93 -3.97 -13.55
CA SER A 84 1.14 -3.54 -14.71
C SER A 84 1.53 -2.13 -15.13
N ALA A 85 1.20 -1.80 -16.38
CA ALA A 85 1.34 -0.47 -16.95
C ALA A 85 -0.01 -0.02 -17.52
N ASP A 86 -0.49 1.17 -17.12
CA ASP A 86 -1.78 1.68 -17.60
C ASP A 86 -1.71 2.16 -19.06
N ALA A 87 -0.54 2.68 -19.48
CA ALA A 87 -0.30 3.27 -20.80
C ALA A 87 -1.39 4.28 -21.23
N TYR A 88 -1.92 5.05 -20.27
CA TYR A 88 -3.09 5.91 -20.45
C TYR A 88 -2.74 7.40 -20.50
N HIS A 89 -2.04 7.92 -19.48
CA HIS A 89 -1.67 9.32 -19.36
C HIS A 89 -0.31 9.44 -18.67
N VAL A 90 0.43 10.51 -18.95
CA VAL A 90 1.79 10.71 -18.42
C VAL A 90 1.85 10.77 -16.89
N THR A 91 0.79 11.27 -16.24
CA THR A 91 0.73 11.40 -14.78
C THR A 91 -0.52 10.78 -14.16
N SER A 92 -1.57 10.54 -14.94
CA SER A 92 -2.86 10.10 -14.38
C SER A 92 -3.03 8.60 -14.58
N PRO A 93 -3.45 7.85 -13.55
CA PRO A 93 -3.82 6.46 -13.74
C PRO A 93 -5.06 6.34 -14.64
N ASN A 94 -5.28 5.17 -15.21
CA ASN A 94 -6.48 4.89 -15.98
C ASN A 94 -7.73 4.94 -15.05
N PRO A 95 -8.75 5.76 -15.37
CA PRO A 95 -9.93 5.94 -14.53
C PRO A 95 -10.79 4.68 -14.36
N ASP A 96 -10.61 3.64 -15.18
CA ASP A 96 -11.38 2.40 -15.10
C ASP A 96 -10.92 1.42 -14.00
N SER A 97 -9.88 1.77 -13.22
CA SER A 97 -9.25 0.92 -12.19
C SER A 97 -8.57 -0.36 -12.72
N SER A 98 -8.44 -0.53 -14.04
CA SER A 98 -7.92 -1.77 -14.64
C SER A 98 -6.45 -2.01 -14.33
N GLY A 99 -5.65 -0.96 -14.19
CA GLY A 99 -4.23 -1.02 -13.84
C GLY A 99 -3.96 -1.75 -12.54
N GLY A 100 -4.47 -1.18 -11.44
CA GLY A 100 -4.38 -1.76 -10.10
C GLY A 100 -5.06 -3.13 -10.01
N LEU A 101 -6.19 -3.33 -10.69
CA LEU A 101 -6.87 -4.62 -10.74
C LEU A 101 -6.00 -5.71 -11.38
N LYS A 102 -5.43 -5.45 -12.56
CA LYS A 102 -4.51 -6.39 -13.24
C LYS A 102 -3.31 -6.69 -12.37
N CYS A 103 -2.75 -5.66 -11.74
CA CYS A 103 -1.59 -5.77 -10.86
C CYS A 103 -1.86 -6.70 -9.67
N MET A 104 -2.96 -6.49 -8.93
CA MET A 104 -3.36 -7.36 -7.83
C MET A 104 -3.69 -8.79 -8.30
N LYS A 105 -4.37 -8.94 -9.44
CA LYS A 105 -4.65 -10.26 -10.03
C LYS A 105 -3.38 -11.04 -10.33
N SER A 106 -2.38 -10.40 -10.93
CA SER A 106 -1.09 -11.03 -11.22
C SER A 106 -0.36 -11.46 -9.94
N ALA A 107 -0.36 -10.62 -8.89
CA ALA A 107 0.27 -10.97 -7.61
C ALA A 107 -0.38 -12.20 -6.95
N LEU A 108 -1.71 -12.29 -6.97
CA LEU A 108 -2.41 -13.45 -6.44
C LEU A 108 -2.23 -14.69 -7.32
N ALA A 109 -2.22 -14.54 -8.64
CA ALA A 109 -2.01 -15.66 -9.57
C ALA A 109 -0.60 -16.26 -9.41
N GLU A 110 0.43 -15.42 -9.31
CA GLU A 110 1.81 -15.86 -9.07
C GLU A 110 1.94 -16.64 -7.76
N GLY A 111 1.31 -16.13 -6.69
CA GLY A 111 1.29 -16.80 -5.39
C GLY A 111 0.28 -17.94 -5.26
N GLN A 112 -0.51 -18.23 -6.30
CA GLN A 112 -1.61 -19.20 -6.28
C GLN A 112 -2.60 -18.98 -5.12
N ILE A 113 -2.85 -17.71 -4.80
CA ILE A 113 -3.71 -17.29 -3.68
C ILE A 113 -5.10 -16.92 -4.18
N HIS A 114 -6.12 -17.47 -3.54
CA HIS A 114 -7.50 -17.12 -3.84
C HIS A 114 -7.86 -15.77 -3.18
N PRO A 115 -8.61 -14.86 -3.84
CA PRO A 115 -8.96 -13.55 -3.28
C PRO A 115 -9.61 -13.60 -1.90
N SER A 116 -10.41 -14.64 -1.60
CA SER A 116 -11.05 -14.82 -0.29
C SER A 116 -10.09 -15.12 0.87
N GLN A 117 -8.82 -15.42 0.60
CA GLN A 117 -7.80 -15.62 1.63
C GLN A 117 -7.26 -14.29 2.15
N ILE A 118 -7.34 -13.23 1.35
CA ILE A 118 -6.79 -11.91 1.70
C ILE A 118 -7.63 -11.25 2.79
N GLY A 119 -6.97 -10.81 3.86
CA GLY A 119 -7.59 -10.09 4.98
C GLY A 119 -7.21 -8.62 5.07
N TYR A 120 -6.13 -8.22 4.41
CA TYR A 120 -5.58 -6.88 4.52
C TYR A 120 -5.09 -6.35 3.17
N VAL A 121 -5.39 -5.09 2.89
CA VAL A 121 -4.79 -4.36 1.78
C VAL A 121 -4.14 -3.08 2.32
N ASN A 122 -2.81 -3.01 2.23
CA ASN A 122 -2.09 -1.74 2.35
C ASN A 122 -2.13 -1.05 0.98
N CYS A 123 -3.01 -0.07 0.86
CA CYS A 123 -3.23 0.70 -0.36
C CYS A 123 -2.12 1.72 -0.59
N HIS A 124 -1.95 2.10 -1.84
CA HIS A 124 -1.09 3.22 -2.21
C HIS A 124 -1.65 4.56 -1.70
N ALA A 125 -2.95 4.82 -1.84
CA ALA A 125 -3.74 5.94 -1.33
C ALA A 125 -2.92 7.17 -0.91
N THR A 126 -2.72 8.07 -1.85
CA THR A 126 -1.87 9.26 -1.72
C THR A 126 -2.61 10.47 -1.18
N SER A 127 -3.87 10.31 -0.74
CA SER A 127 -4.76 11.45 -0.42
C SER A 127 -5.10 12.27 -1.67
N THR A 128 -4.94 11.71 -2.87
CA THR A 128 -5.35 12.37 -4.12
C THR A 128 -6.79 11.96 -4.43
N PRO A 129 -7.69 12.90 -4.80
CA PRO A 129 -9.09 12.55 -5.06
C PRO A 129 -9.24 11.42 -6.08
N ALA A 130 -8.55 11.53 -7.22
CA ALA A 130 -8.60 10.54 -8.29
C ALA A 130 -7.87 9.23 -7.94
N GLY A 131 -6.68 9.29 -7.34
CA GLY A 131 -5.89 8.10 -7.03
C GLY A 131 -6.58 7.20 -6.01
N ASP A 132 -7.04 7.77 -4.90
CA ASP A 132 -7.74 7.03 -3.86
C ASP A 132 -9.06 6.44 -4.40
N GLN A 133 -9.79 7.18 -5.25
CA GLN A 133 -11.02 6.70 -5.92
C GLN A 133 -10.76 5.48 -6.80
N ILE A 134 -9.74 5.58 -7.65
CA ILE A 134 -9.39 4.54 -8.64
C ILE A 134 -8.89 3.29 -7.93
N GLU A 135 -8.08 3.44 -6.88
CA GLU A 135 -7.63 2.31 -6.07
C GLU A 135 -8.77 1.66 -5.28
N ASN A 136 -9.67 2.44 -4.67
CA ASN A 136 -10.87 1.91 -4.02
C ASN A 136 -11.70 1.07 -5.01
N GLY A 137 -11.92 1.59 -6.22
CA GLY A 137 -12.58 0.86 -7.29
C GLY A 137 -11.86 -0.44 -7.69
N ALA A 138 -10.52 -0.43 -7.74
CA ALA A 138 -9.72 -1.61 -8.04
C ALA A 138 -9.88 -2.69 -6.96
N VAL A 139 -9.81 -2.30 -5.69
CA VAL A 139 -10.00 -3.20 -4.54
C VAL A 139 -11.40 -3.80 -4.55
N LYS A 140 -12.44 -2.98 -4.72
CA LYS A 140 -13.84 -3.46 -4.79
C LYS A 140 -14.05 -4.43 -5.95
N LYS A 141 -13.47 -4.17 -7.12
CA LYS A 141 -13.53 -5.09 -8.28
C LYS A 141 -12.71 -6.37 -8.08
N MET A 142 -11.59 -6.30 -7.36
CA MET A 142 -10.72 -7.45 -7.12
C MET A 142 -11.35 -8.45 -6.16
N PHE A 143 -12.01 -7.95 -5.12
CA PHE A 143 -12.50 -8.78 -4.02
C PHE A 143 -14.02 -8.94 -4.02
N GLU A 144 -14.76 -8.19 -4.84
CA GLU A 144 -16.22 -8.33 -5.00
C GLU A 144 -16.94 -8.36 -3.62
N SER A 145 -17.73 -9.40 -3.35
CA SER A 145 -18.41 -9.57 -2.06
C SER A 145 -17.45 -9.75 -0.88
N HIS A 146 -16.26 -10.31 -1.12
CA HIS A 146 -15.23 -10.49 -0.09
C HIS A 146 -14.61 -9.16 0.36
N SER A 147 -14.78 -8.07 -0.40
CA SER A 147 -14.26 -6.74 -0.02
C SER A 147 -14.71 -6.28 1.36
N LYS A 148 -15.88 -6.71 1.84
CA LYS A 148 -16.43 -6.39 3.17
C LYS A 148 -15.67 -7.03 4.34
N ASN A 149 -14.87 -8.06 4.06
CA ASN A 149 -14.03 -8.73 5.05
C ASN A 149 -12.64 -8.11 5.17
N LEU A 150 -12.30 -7.17 4.28
CA LEU A 150 -10.98 -6.55 4.25
C LEU A 150 -10.85 -5.48 5.32
N GLN A 151 -9.67 -5.46 5.94
CA GLN A 151 -9.14 -4.27 6.58
C GLN A 151 -8.24 -3.56 5.56
N ILE A 152 -8.36 -2.25 5.43
CA ILE A 152 -7.65 -1.45 4.43
C ILE A 152 -6.94 -0.32 5.14
N SER A 153 -5.67 -0.07 4.84
CA SER A 153 -5.03 1.14 5.35
C SER A 153 -4.00 1.73 4.40
N SER A 154 -3.52 2.92 4.73
CA SER A 154 -2.37 3.57 4.09
C SER A 154 -1.53 4.26 5.14
N PHE A 155 -0.21 4.05 5.07
CA PHE A 155 0.74 4.68 5.98
C PHE A 155 0.97 6.16 5.64
N LYS A 156 0.60 6.62 4.45
CA LYS A 156 0.95 7.97 3.95
C LYS A 156 0.32 9.08 4.77
N GLY A 157 -0.79 8.82 5.45
CA GLY A 157 -1.34 9.75 6.44
C GLY A 157 -0.33 10.11 7.51
N SER A 158 0.39 9.10 8.03
CA SER A 158 1.33 9.23 9.15
C SER A 158 2.74 9.64 8.72
N ILE A 159 3.22 9.15 7.58
CA ILE A 159 4.63 9.31 7.17
C ILE A 159 4.81 10.13 5.89
N GLY A 160 3.74 10.66 5.32
CA GLY A 160 3.75 11.32 4.01
C GLY A 160 4.05 10.35 2.86
N HIS A 161 4.31 10.90 1.67
CA HIS A 161 4.65 10.15 0.48
C HIS A 161 6.14 10.29 0.13
N MET A 162 6.89 9.22 0.38
CA MET A 162 8.34 9.14 0.12
C MET A 162 8.72 8.81 -1.33
N LEU A 163 7.89 9.21 -2.31
CA LEU A 163 8.05 8.91 -3.75
C LEU A 163 8.66 7.52 -4.02
N GLY A 164 9.92 7.43 -4.47
CA GLY A 164 10.61 6.18 -4.79
C GLY A 164 10.81 5.22 -3.61
N ALA A 165 10.91 5.73 -2.38
CA ALA A 165 11.06 4.92 -1.17
C ALA A 165 9.73 4.45 -0.55
N ALA A 166 8.58 5.01 -0.99
CA ALA A 166 7.28 4.68 -0.41
C ALA A 166 6.94 3.19 -0.52
N GLY A 167 7.30 2.57 -1.66
CA GLY A 167 7.10 1.15 -1.90
C GLY A 167 7.73 0.26 -0.83
N SER A 168 9.03 0.45 -0.59
CA SER A 168 9.82 -0.41 0.30
C SER A 168 9.62 -0.09 1.78
N ALA A 169 9.47 1.18 2.15
CA ALA A 169 9.21 1.57 3.55
C ALA A 169 7.87 1.02 4.04
N GLU A 170 6.81 1.20 3.26
CA GLU A 170 5.48 0.69 3.61
C GLU A 170 5.42 -0.83 3.53
N PHE A 171 6.20 -1.46 2.64
CA PHE A 171 6.34 -2.92 2.61
C PHE A 171 6.93 -3.44 3.93
N ALA A 172 8.05 -2.86 4.40
CA ALA A 172 8.66 -3.24 5.68
C ALA A 172 7.67 -3.10 6.85
N LEU A 173 6.92 -1.99 6.91
CA LEU A 173 5.89 -1.78 7.93
C LEU A 173 4.74 -2.80 7.82
N SER A 174 4.33 -3.14 6.60
CA SER A 174 3.30 -4.17 6.36
C SER A 174 3.74 -5.55 6.85
N MET A 175 5.02 -5.89 6.72
CA MET A 175 5.56 -7.15 7.23
C MET A 175 5.56 -7.17 8.77
N VAL A 176 5.87 -6.04 9.41
CA VAL A 176 5.75 -5.88 10.87
C VAL A 176 4.30 -6.05 11.32
N SER A 177 3.35 -5.44 10.61
CA SER A 177 1.91 -5.61 10.86
C SER A 177 1.46 -7.07 10.71
N CYS A 178 1.96 -7.75 9.67
CA CYS A 178 1.71 -9.18 9.45
C CYS A 178 2.20 -10.03 10.61
N LYS A 179 3.45 -9.81 11.05
CA LYS A 179 4.05 -10.51 12.18
C LYS A 179 3.29 -10.29 13.48
N ARG A 180 2.91 -9.05 13.77
CA ARG A 180 2.25 -8.66 15.03
C ARG A 180 0.76 -8.93 15.05
N GLY A 181 0.12 -9.15 13.90
CA GLY A 181 -1.33 -9.27 13.81
C GLY A 181 -2.06 -7.97 14.15
N ILE A 182 -1.43 -6.82 13.88
CA ILE A 182 -2.00 -5.48 14.12
C ILE A 182 -1.92 -4.68 12.83
N ILE A 183 -3.05 -4.16 12.39
CA ILE A 183 -3.18 -3.29 11.24
C ILE A 183 -3.14 -1.83 11.72
N PRO A 184 -2.22 -1.02 11.19
CA PRO A 184 -2.04 0.36 11.64
C PRO A 184 -3.16 1.24 11.08
N PRO A 185 -3.46 2.35 11.77
CA PRO A 185 -4.50 3.26 11.34
C PRO A 185 -4.14 4.00 10.06
N SER A 186 -5.17 4.26 9.26
CA SER A 186 -5.19 5.40 8.35
C SER A 186 -5.61 6.62 9.15
N ILE A 187 -4.68 7.54 9.40
CA ILE A 187 -4.97 8.74 10.19
C ILE A 187 -5.61 9.84 9.33
N ASN A 188 -6.22 10.82 9.99
CA ASN A 188 -6.89 11.98 9.40
C ASN A 188 -8.16 11.66 8.59
N ILE A 189 -8.83 10.55 8.93
CA ILE A 189 -10.16 10.22 8.40
C ILE A 189 -11.20 10.84 9.32
N ASP A 190 -11.75 11.99 8.92
CA ASP A 190 -12.84 12.67 9.60
C ASP A 190 -14.18 12.21 9.01
N ASN A 191 -14.26 12.08 7.68
CA ASN A 191 -15.45 11.67 6.95
C ASN A 191 -15.06 10.88 5.69
N LEU A 192 -15.88 9.91 5.30
CA LEU A 192 -15.72 9.16 4.05
C LEU A 192 -16.72 9.66 2.99
N ASP A 193 -16.37 9.48 1.72
CA ASP A 193 -17.33 9.59 0.62
C ASP A 193 -18.25 8.35 0.59
N ASP A 194 -19.44 8.46 -0.01
CA ASP A 194 -20.47 7.40 0.00
C ASP A 194 -19.98 6.07 -0.60
N ASP A 195 -19.03 6.12 -1.53
CA ASP A 195 -18.48 4.95 -2.21
C ASP A 195 -17.28 4.32 -1.46
N PHE A 196 -16.79 4.99 -0.41
CA PHE A 196 -15.81 4.46 0.55
C PHE A 196 -16.54 3.76 1.69
N ASP A 197 -17.11 2.60 1.39
CA ASP A 197 -17.99 1.83 2.27
C ASP A 197 -17.34 0.54 2.84
N LEU A 198 -16.00 0.51 2.89
CA LEU A 198 -15.18 -0.58 3.45
C LEU A 198 -14.52 -0.14 4.77
N ASN A 199 -13.80 -1.05 5.43
CA ASN A 199 -13.07 -0.74 6.66
C ASN A 199 -11.67 -0.17 6.35
N TYR A 200 -11.56 1.15 6.25
CA TYR A 200 -10.30 1.87 6.02
C TYR A 200 -9.43 2.08 7.29
N VAL A 201 -9.73 1.33 8.36
CA VAL A 201 -9.01 1.36 9.65
C VAL A 201 -8.80 2.80 10.15
N PRO A 202 -9.88 3.54 10.45
CA PRO A 202 -9.82 4.98 10.68
C PRO A 202 -9.23 5.32 12.05
N ASN A 203 -8.17 6.12 12.06
CA ASN A 203 -7.53 6.80 13.20
C ASN A 203 -6.99 5.94 14.35
N GLU A 204 -7.46 4.69 14.52
CA GLU A 204 -7.01 3.76 15.54
C GLU A 204 -6.61 2.42 14.93
N SER A 205 -5.50 1.85 15.41
CA SER A 205 -5.06 0.53 14.97
C SER A 205 -6.09 -0.54 15.31
N GLN A 206 -6.22 -1.55 14.46
CA GLN A 206 -7.11 -2.67 14.67
C GLN A 206 -6.33 -3.98 14.71
N VAL A 207 -6.80 -4.95 15.49
CA VAL A 207 -6.33 -6.34 15.39
C VAL A 207 -6.62 -6.85 13.97
N TRP A 208 -5.67 -7.60 13.40
CA TRP A 208 -5.86 -8.28 12.12
C TRP A 208 -6.80 -9.47 12.31
N LYS A 209 -8.06 -9.33 11.91
CA LYS A 209 -9.14 -10.28 12.25
C LYS A 209 -9.23 -11.46 11.29
N TRP A 210 -8.97 -11.22 10.00
CA TRP A 210 -9.14 -12.24 8.97
C TRP A 210 -7.91 -13.13 8.85
N SER A 211 -8.11 -14.43 8.97
CA SER A 211 -7.10 -15.46 8.74
C SER A 211 -7.72 -16.63 7.97
N HIS A 212 -6.89 -17.32 7.20
CA HIS A 212 -7.27 -18.52 6.46
C HIS A 212 -6.28 -19.63 6.79
N ASN A 213 -6.76 -20.74 7.36
CA ASN A 213 -5.91 -21.78 7.95
C ASN A 213 -4.88 -21.17 8.92
N GLU A 214 -5.34 -20.30 9.82
CA GLU A 214 -4.52 -19.60 10.85
C GLU A 214 -3.47 -18.61 10.31
N ARG A 215 -3.29 -18.53 8.99
CA ARG A 215 -2.38 -17.59 8.33
C ARG A 215 -3.09 -16.29 7.94
N ARG A 216 -2.39 -15.17 8.11
CA ARG A 216 -2.83 -13.83 7.69
C ARG A 216 -2.25 -13.54 6.31
N TYR A 217 -3.10 -13.26 5.33
CA TYR A 217 -2.68 -12.92 3.97
C TYR A 217 -3.00 -11.46 3.65
N GLY A 218 -2.04 -10.75 3.09
CA GLY A 218 -2.19 -9.35 2.73
C GLY A 218 -1.66 -9.01 1.34
N ILE A 219 -2.08 -7.86 0.83
CA ILE A 219 -1.52 -7.23 -0.37
C ILE A 219 -0.95 -5.86 0.00
N LYS A 220 0.22 -5.53 -0.53
CA LYS A 220 0.78 -4.18 -0.52
C LYS A 220 0.77 -3.62 -1.93
N ASN A 221 0.06 -2.52 -2.15
CA ASN A 221 0.01 -1.82 -3.42
C ASN A 221 0.98 -0.64 -3.46
N SER A 222 1.58 -0.40 -4.63
CA SER A 222 2.40 0.78 -4.91
C SER A 222 2.17 1.20 -6.36
N PHE A 223 1.41 2.28 -6.55
CA PHE A 223 0.94 2.71 -7.88
C PHE A 223 1.58 4.05 -8.23
N GLY A 224 2.54 4.03 -9.16
CA GLY A 224 3.27 5.21 -9.57
C GLY A 224 2.48 6.13 -10.49
N PHE A 225 2.85 7.41 -10.49
CA PHE A 225 2.43 8.35 -11.53
C PHE A 225 2.73 7.78 -12.91
N GLY A 226 1.83 8.04 -13.86
CA GLY A 226 1.93 7.49 -15.21
C GLY A 226 1.51 6.01 -15.34
N GLY A 227 1.05 5.41 -14.24
CA GLY A 227 0.40 4.11 -14.24
C GLY A 227 1.35 2.92 -14.24
N THR A 228 2.56 3.06 -13.69
CA THR A 228 3.43 1.91 -13.38
C THR A 228 3.05 1.37 -12.00
N ASN A 229 2.43 0.19 -11.98
CA ASN A 229 1.83 -0.36 -10.77
C ASN A 229 2.60 -1.59 -10.30
N SER A 230 2.73 -1.75 -8.98
CA SER A 230 3.20 -2.98 -8.36
C SER A 230 2.32 -3.39 -7.17
N SER A 231 2.14 -4.70 -7.01
CA SER A 231 1.45 -5.32 -5.90
C SER A 231 2.26 -6.51 -5.41
N ILE A 232 2.42 -6.65 -4.09
CA ILE A 232 3.08 -7.81 -3.46
C ILE A 232 2.05 -8.51 -2.58
N CYS A 233 1.87 -9.81 -2.80
CA CYS A 233 1.12 -10.69 -1.91
C CYS A 233 2.07 -11.30 -0.88
N PHE A 234 1.66 -11.26 0.38
CA PHE A 234 2.45 -11.77 1.50
C PHE A 234 1.58 -12.50 2.50
N ALA A 235 2.21 -13.35 3.32
CA ALA A 235 1.52 -14.01 4.41
C ALA A 235 2.36 -14.13 5.68
N SER A 236 1.68 -14.28 6.81
CA SER A 236 2.33 -14.69 8.05
C SER A 236 2.87 -16.09 7.91
N ILE A 237 3.90 -16.40 8.69
CA ILE A 237 4.48 -17.73 8.80
C ILE A 237 4.08 -18.27 10.17
N ASP A 238 3.76 -19.56 10.22
CA ASP A 238 3.52 -20.25 11.48
C ASP A 238 4.83 -20.24 12.28
N GLN A 239 4.76 -19.92 13.57
CA GLN A 239 5.97 -19.88 14.39
C GLN A 239 6.55 -21.29 14.46
N LEU A 240 7.73 -21.48 13.87
CA LEU A 240 8.56 -22.68 14.02
C LEU A 240 9.12 -22.82 15.43
#